data_AF-A0A971LFZ2-F1
#
_entry.id   AF-A0A971LFZ2-F1
#
_cell.length_a   1.000
_cell.length_b   1.000
_cell.length_c   1.000
_cell.angle_alpha   90.00
_cell.angle_beta   90.00
_cell.angle_gamma   90.00
#
_symmetry.space_group_name_H-M   'P 1'
#
loop_
_entity.id
_entity.type
_entity.pdbx_description
1 polymer ?
#
loop_
_entity_poly.entity_id
_entity_poly.type
_entity_poly.pdbx_seq_one_letter_code
_entity_poly.pdbx_strand_id
1 'polypeptide(L)'
;MNKITGNLAVKAITIVLLIAAVITMVASGIGLIISIDRNYFELGREEAKTYWVERIVDQMSVESFYFNYSRDNNEENIVNNGDRLPGTNFYFEIKDSTGKLVAGSKPEFTPYYSSVEEVRDSGWYYDNESGKDVEYDSGKFTVYGYVDGTLQMKDQFYYNEMAIRYLYSNRFNLIWLTIGSFLLVTALLIFLIVCSGRRSGSKEIKTRWFDRIPYDLVFAAAILVGIGLAIIAYEPLNYLSYSYSHNYYVSYELIVISLAFVVGLLLMTAFLMTTVVRIKTRSLLKNTLIY
;
A
#
# COMPACT_ATOMS: atom_id res chain seq x y z
N MET A 1 17.93 -26.42 29.95
CA MET A 1 18.05 -25.41 28.86
C MET A 1 18.85 -25.85 27.62
N ASN A 2 19.92 -26.66 27.73
CA ASN A 2 20.77 -27.01 26.56
C ASN A 2 20.11 -27.94 25.52
N LYS A 3 19.15 -28.80 25.93
CA LYS A 3 18.41 -29.67 24.99
C LYS A 3 17.54 -28.89 23.99
N ILE A 4 16.90 -27.80 24.44
CA ILE A 4 15.99 -27.00 23.60
C ILE A 4 16.78 -26.04 22.70
N THR A 5 17.77 -25.34 23.26
CA THR A 5 18.55 -24.32 22.52
C THR A 5 19.52 -24.90 21.47
N GLY A 6 19.83 -26.19 21.56
CA GLY A 6 20.66 -26.92 20.58
C GLY A 6 19.86 -27.62 19.47
N ASN A 7 18.53 -27.71 19.58
CA ASN A 7 17.70 -28.47 18.64
C ASN A 7 17.42 -27.65 17.36
N LEU A 8 17.67 -28.27 16.19
CA LEU A 8 17.46 -27.62 14.90
C LEU A 8 15.97 -27.40 14.59
N ALA A 9 15.10 -28.36 14.94
CA ALA A 9 13.67 -28.26 14.71
C ALA A 9 13.06 -27.08 15.48
N VAL A 10 13.48 -26.88 16.73
CA VAL A 10 13.03 -25.73 17.54
C VAL A 10 13.42 -24.43 16.86
N LYS A 11 14.65 -24.30 16.37
CA LYS A 11 15.11 -23.09 15.66
C LYS A 11 14.33 -22.85 14.37
N ALA A 12 14.03 -23.90 13.61
CA ALA A 12 13.24 -23.81 12.39
C ALA A 12 11.81 -23.33 12.69
N ILE A 13 11.16 -23.92 13.70
CA ILE A 13 9.82 -23.50 14.17
C ILE A 13 9.85 -22.04 14.64
N THR A 14 10.89 -21.62 15.38
CA THR A 14 11.03 -20.22 15.80
C THR A 14 11.15 -19.27 14.61
N ILE A 15 11.88 -19.64 13.55
CA ILE A 15 11.99 -18.81 12.34
C ILE A 15 10.62 -18.68 11.63
N VAL A 16 9.86 -19.79 11.53
CA VAL A 16 8.51 -19.75 10.94
C VAL A 16 7.58 -18.85 11.76
N LEU A 17 7.61 -18.97 13.09
CA LEU A 17 6.85 -18.10 14.00
C LEU A 17 7.29 -16.65 13.89
N LEU A 18 8.59 -16.38 13.71
CA LEU A 18 9.11 -15.03 13.53
C LEU A 18 8.57 -14.40 12.25
N ILE A 19 8.56 -15.12 11.14
CA ILE A 19 8.00 -14.63 9.87
C ILE A 19 6.53 -14.29 10.05
N ALA A 20 5.73 -15.19 10.61
CA ALA A 20 4.31 -14.96 10.85
C ALA A 20 4.05 -13.76 11.77
N ALA A 21 4.85 -13.62 12.84
CA ALA A 21 4.76 -12.51 13.77
C ALA A 21 5.11 -11.16 13.11
N VAL A 22 6.13 -11.11 12.26
CA VAL A 22 6.49 -9.89 11.53
C VAL A 22 5.43 -9.52 10.49
N ILE A 23 4.89 -10.49 9.73
CA ILE A 23 3.80 -10.22 8.78
C ILE A 23 2.60 -9.62 9.52
N THR A 24 2.24 -10.21 10.67
CA THR A 24 1.15 -9.69 11.51
C THR A 24 1.44 -8.27 11.99
N MET A 25 2.66 -8.00 12.47
CA MET A 25 3.09 -6.69 12.95
C MET A 25 3.04 -5.62 11.85
N VAL A 26 3.50 -5.94 10.64
CA VAL A 26 3.49 -5.02 9.51
C VAL A 26 2.05 -4.76 9.06
N ALA A 27 1.24 -5.80 8.89
CA ALA A 27 -0.16 -5.65 8.47
C ALA A 27 -0.98 -4.84 9.50
N SER A 28 -0.83 -5.12 10.79
CA SER A 28 -1.52 -4.37 11.84
C SER A 28 -1.00 -2.93 11.95
N GLY A 29 0.32 -2.72 11.77
CA GLY A 29 0.94 -1.39 11.76
C GLY A 29 0.45 -0.53 10.59
N ILE A 30 0.38 -1.07 9.38
CA ILE A 30 -0.21 -0.38 8.21
C ILE A 30 -1.68 -0.05 8.49
N GLY A 31 -2.45 -1.01 9.01
CA GLY A 31 -3.85 -0.77 9.39
C GLY A 31 -4.02 0.34 10.43
N LEU A 32 -3.10 0.46 11.40
CA LEU A 32 -3.07 1.56 12.36
C LEU A 32 -2.76 2.90 11.72
N ILE A 33 -1.73 2.97 10.87
CA ILE A 33 -1.36 4.20 10.16
C ILE A 33 -2.54 4.71 9.35
N ILE A 34 -3.19 3.82 8.59
CA ILE A 34 -4.42 4.15 7.85
C ILE A 34 -5.51 4.61 8.83
N SER A 35 -5.72 3.93 9.95
CA SER A 35 -6.76 4.34 10.91
C SER A 35 -6.51 5.72 11.53
N ILE A 36 -5.24 6.11 11.73
CA ILE A 36 -4.84 7.43 12.22
C ILE A 36 -5.03 8.49 11.14
N ASP A 37 -4.48 8.27 9.94
CA ASP A 37 -4.62 9.17 8.80
C ASP A 37 -6.08 9.47 8.45
N ARG A 38 -6.93 8.45 8.62
CA ARG A 38 -8.38 8.53 8.38
C ARG A 38 -9.19 9.01 9.58
N ASN A 39 -8.55 9.44 10.67
CA ASN A 39 -9.17 9.93 11.90
C ASN A 39 -10.24 8.98 12.50
N TYR A 40 -10.09 7.67 12.34
CA TYR A 40 -11.06 6.67 12.85
C TYR A 40 -11.18 6.65 14.37
N PHE A 41 -10.20 7.21 15.09
CA PHE A 41 -10.22 7.31 16.54
C PHE A 41 -11.05 8.48 17.07
N GLU A 42 -11.24 9.52 16.24
CA GLU A 42 -11.90 10.76 16.63
C GLU A 42 -13.30 10.89 16.00
N LEU A 43 -13.46 10.44 14.75
CA LEU A 43 -14.70 10.54 14.01
C LEU A 43 -15.67 9.38 14.28
N GLY A 44 -16.97 9.67 14.19
CA GLY A 44 -18.00 8.64 14.08
C GLY A 44 -17.83 7.82 12.80
N ARG A 45 -18.37 6.59 12.76
CA ARG A 45 -18.25 5.72 11.56
C ARG A 45 -18.79 6.41 10.31
N GLU A 46 -19.98 7.00 10.41
CA GLU A 46 -20.62 7.66 9.27
C GLU A 46 -19.89 8.94 8.87
N GLU A 47 -19.35 9.70 9.82
CA GLU A 47 -18.53 10.90 9.52
C GLU A 47 -17.24 10.53 8.81
N ALA A 48 -16.52 9.52 9.32
CA ALA A 48 -15.31 9.01 8.67
C ALA A 48 -15.60 8.47 7.26
N LYS A 49 -16.78 7.88 7.07
CA LYS A 49 -17.24 7.36 5.80
C LYS A 49 -17.51 8.48 4.80
N THR A 50 -18.30 9.49 5.20
CA THR A 50 -18.62 10.66 4.39
C THR A 50 -17.36 11.39 3.96
N TYR A 51 -16.43 11.66 4.89
CA TYR A 51 -15.17 12.36 4.61
C TYR A 51 -14.37 11.75 3.45
N TRP A 52 -14.27 10.41 3.40
CA TRP A 52 -13.52 9.74 2.34
C TRP A 52 -14.31 9.57 1.06
N VAL A 53 -15.63 9.38 1.16
CA VAL A 53 -16.49 9.29 -0.02
C VAL A 53 -16.51 10.62 -0.77
N GLU A 54 -16.62 11.74 -0.05
CA GLU A 54 -16.53 13.10 -0.59
C GLU A 54 -15.26 13.29 -1.43
N ARG A 55 -14.10 13.03 -0.83
CA ARG A 55 -12.81 13.17 -1.52
C ARG A 55 -12.68 12.34 -2.80
N ILE A 56 -13.23 11.11 -2.81
CA ILE A 56 -13.23 10.25 -4.01
C ILE A 56 -14.20 10.81 -5.05
N VAL A 57 -15.38 11.24 -4.61
CA VAL A 57 -16.42 11.79 -5.47
C VAL A 57 -15.97 13.08 -6.14
N ASP A 58 -15.25 13.97 -5.45
CA ASP A 58 -14.73 15.21 -6.04
C ASP A 58 -13.80 14.89 -7.22
N GLN A 59 -12.87 13.95 -7.00
CA GLN A 59 -11.97 13.49 -8.06
C GLN A 59 -12.74 12.86 -9.22
N MET A 60 -13.70 11.97 -8.92
CA MET A 60 -14.48 11.29 -9.95
C MET A 60 -15.43 12.23 -10.71
N SER A 61 -15.88 13.31 -10.07
CA SER A 61 -16.66 14.36 -10.73
C SER A 61 -15.81 15.05 -11.81
N VAL A 62 -14.56 15.39 -11.50
CA VAL A 62 -13.61 15.93 -12.47
C VAL A 62 -13.26 14.91 -13.57
N GLU A 63 -13.04 13.65 -13.21
CA GLU A 63 -12.79 12.58 -14.20
C GLU A 63 -13.99 12.38 -15.13
N SER A 64 -15.22 12.46 -14.61
CA SER A 64 -16.43 12.36 -15.42
C SER A 64 -16.59 13.53 -16.38
N PHE A 65 -16.18 14.73 -15.98
CA PHE A 65 -16.12 15.88 -16.88
C PHE A 65 -15.15 15.60 -18.04
N TYR A 66 -13.90 15.24 -17.75
CA TYR A 66 -12.91 14.98 -18.78
C TYR A 66 -13.22 13.76 -19.64
N PHE A 67 -13.91 12.75 -19.08
CA PHE A 67 -14.40 11.60 -19.83
C PHE A 67 -15.43 11.99 -20.89
N ASN A 68 -16.20 13.06 -20.66
CA ASN A 68 -17.18 13.58 -21.61
C ASN A 68 -16.69 14.83 -22.35
N TYR A 69 -15.50 15.35 -22.05
CA TYR A 69 -14.99 16.58 -22.65
C TYR A 69 -14.17 16.28 -23.90
N SER A 70 -14.51 16.91 -25.02
CA SER A 70 -13.74 16.89 -26.25
C SER A 70 -13.04 18.23 -26.46
N ARG A 71 -11.75 18.17 -26.81
CA ARG A 71 -10.96 19.35 -27.22
C ARG A 71 -11.00 19.62 -28.71
N ASP A 72 -11.70 18.78 -29.49
CA ASP A 72 -11.83 18.98 -30.93
C ASP A 72 -12.65 20.24 -31.21
N ASN A 73 -12.24 21.03 -32.22
CA ASN A 73 -12.83 22.31 -32.65
C ASN A 73 -14.28 22.23 -33.19
N ASN A 74 -15.06 21.21 -32.82
CA ASN A 74 -16.47 21.12 -33.15
C ASN A 74 -17.29 21.96 -32.15
N GLU A 75 -18.46 22.43 -32.57
CA GLU A 75 -19.31 23.38 -31.81
C GLU A 75 -19.79 22.87 -30.42
N GLU A 76 -19.61 21.58 -30.11
CA GLU A 76 -19.95 20.98 -28.81
C GLU A 76 -18.70 20.39 -28.13
N ASN A 77 -18.25 21.07 -27.05
CA ASN A 77 -17.11 20.63 -26.24
C ASN A 77 -17.41 19.41 -25.33
N ILE A 78 -18.68 18.97 -25.27
CA ILE A 78 -19.12 17.84 -24.43
C ILE A 78 -19.76 16.77 -25.30
N VAL A 79 -19.23 15.55 -25.22
CA VAL A 79 -19.74 14.33 -25.84
C VAL A 79 -20.39 13.48 -24.76
N ASN A 80 -21.66 13.10 -24.95
CA ASN A 80 -22.36 12.23 -24.01
C ASN A 80 -21.90 10.77 -24.16
N ASN A 81 -20.96 10.36 -23.31
CA ASN A 81 -20.41 9.00 -23.28
C ASN A 81 -21.16 8.06 -22.31
N GLY A 82 -22.34 8.47 -21.86
CA GLY A 82 -23.17 7.74 -20.90
C GLY A 82 -23.34 8.47 -19.57
N ASP A 83 -23.93 7.79 -18.60
CA ASP A 83 -24.34 8.30 -17.30
C ASP A 83 -23.49 7.77 -16.12
N ARG A 84 -22.47 6.98 -16.45
CA ARG A 84 -21.66 6.25 -15.48
C ARG A 84 -20.21 6.18 -15.93
N LEU A 85 -19.28 6.39 -15.00
CA LEU A 85 -17.87 6.19 -15.29
C LEU A 85 -17.59 4.69 -15.47
N PRO A 86 -17.04 4.27 -16.64
CA PRO A 86 -16.83 2.85 -16.94
C PRO A 86 -16.04 2.13 -15.85
N GLY A 87 -16.56 1.00 -15.37
CA GLY A 87 -15.86 0.17 -14.38
C GLY A 87 -16.04 0.62 -12.92
N THR A 88 -16.83 1.65 -12.63
CA THR A 88 -16.97 2.24 -11.29
C THR A 88 -18.42 2.24 -10.80
N ASN A 89 -18.68 2.51 -9.53
CA ASN A 89 -20.00 2.72 -8.92
C ASN A 89 -20.43 4.21 -8.97
N PHE A 90 -19.75 5.02 -9.80
CA PHE A 90 -19.99 6.47 -9.92
C PHE A 90 -20.86 6.79 -11.14
N TYR A 91 -22.00 7.42 -10.88
CA TYR A 91 -22.92 7.97 -11.86
C TYR A 91 -22.86 9.49 -11.84
N PHE A 92 -23.18 10.13 -12.96
CA PHE A 92 -23.09 11.58 -13.07
C PHE A 92 -24.16 12.17 -14.00
N GLU A 93 -24.49 13.44 -13.75
CA GLU A 93 -25.11 14.32 -14.75
C GLU A 93 -24.27 15.60 -14.87
N ILE A 94 -24.07 16.08 -16.09
CA ILE A 94 -23.31 17.29 -16.39
C ILE A 94 -24.27 18.31 -16.97
N LYS A 95 -24.29 19.51 -16.39
CA LYS A 95 -25.07 20.65 -16.87
C LYS A 95 -24.15 21.79 -17.28
N ASP A 96 -24.54 22.49 -18.34
CA ASP A 96 -23.87 23.72 -18.74
C ASP A 96 -24.20 24.88 -17.79
N SER A 97 -23.58 26.04 -18.02
CA SER A 97 -23.81 27.27 -17.25
C SER A 97 -25.26 27.78 -17.26
N THR A 98 -26.11 27.31 -18.18
CA THR A 98 -27.55 27.64 -18.24
C THR A 98 -28.41 26.64 -17.45
N GLY A 99 -27.80 25.56 -16.95
CA GLY A 99 -28.48 24.45 -16.28
C GLY A 99 -29.06 23.41 -17.25
N LYS A 100 -28.73 23.48 -18.54
CA LYS A 100 -29.16 22.47 -19.52
C LYS A 100 -28.29 21.22 -19.39
N LEU A 101 -28.92 20.05 -19.37
CA LEU A 101 -28.22 18.76 -19.37
C LEU A 101 -27.45 18.57 -20.68
N VAL A 102 -26.15 18.32 -20.58
CA VAL A 102 -25.24 18.11 -21.72
C VAL A 102 -24.67 16.70 -21.78
N ALA A 103 -24.51 16.01 -20.66
CA ALA A 103 -24.09 14.61 -20.62
C ALA A 103 -24.60 13.88 -19.37
N GLY A 104 -24.69 12.55 -19.47
CA GLY A 104 -25.18 11.68 -18.41
C GLY A 104 -26.65 11.88 -18.06
N SER A 105 -27.05 11.32 -16.92
CA SER A 105 -28.43 11.39 -16.42
C SER A 105 -28.50 11.12 -14.93
N LYS A 106 -29.49 11.71 -14.28
CA LYS A 106 -29.80 11.39 -12.89
C LYS A 106 -30.18 9.90 -12.73
N PRO A 107 -29.57 9.17 -11.80
CA PRO A 107 -29.88 7.76 -11.59
C PRO A 107 -31.29 7.56 -11.00
N GLU A 108 -31.90 6.41 -11.31
CA GLU A 108 -33.22 6.03 -10.78
C GLU A 108 -33.17 5.47 -9.34
N PHE A 109 -31.98 5.18 -8.80
CA PHE A 109 -31.80 4.70 -7.44
C PHE A 109 -31.61 5.84 -6.44
N THR A 110 -31.84 5.58 -5.15
CA THR A 110 -31.47 6.53 -4.09
C THR A 110 -29.96 6.48 -3.88
N PRO A 111 -29.24 7.57 -4.17
CA PRO A 111 -27.79 7.57 -4.10
C PRO A 111 -27.34 7.39 -2.65
N TYR A 112 -26.28 6.61 -2.49
CA TYR A 112 -25.60 6.46 -1.21
C TYR A 112 -24.78 7.70 -0.88
N TYR A 113 -24.06 8.21 -1.90
CA TYR A 113 -23.27 9.46 -2.01
C TYR A 113 -23.89 10.46 -3.00
N SER A 114 -24.03 11.76 -2.72
CA SER A 114 -24.23 12.75 -3.79
C SER A 114 -23.40 14.03 -3.60
N SER A 115 -22.80 14.54 -4.67
CA SER A 115 -22.04 15.79 -4.69
C SER A 115 -22.50 16.73 -5.81
N VAL A 116 -22.04 17.98 -5.73
CA VAL A 116 -22.18 18.97 -6.79
C VAL A 116 -20.86 19.72 -6.91
N GLU A 117 -20.19 19.57 -8.04
CA GLU A 117 -18.90 20.19 -8.33
C GLU A 117 -18.99 21.13 -9.52
N GLU A 118 -18.38 22.31 -9.41
CA GLU A 118 -18.20 23.22 -10.54
C GLU A 118 -16.84 22.97 -11.20
N VAL A 119 -16.86 22.63 -12.49
CA VAL A 119 -15.66 22.34 -13.28
C VAL A 119 -15.54 23.35 -14.43
N ARG A 120 -14.32 23.80 -14.68
CA ARG A 120 -13.93 24.63 -15.82
C ARG A 120 -12.54 24.23 -16.27
N ASP A 121 -12.38 23.95 -17.55
CA ASP A 121 -11.09 23.69 -18.18
C ASP A 121 -10.74 24.90 -19.07
N SER A 122 -9.62 25.54 -18.80
CA SER A 122 -9.13 26.65 -19.61
C SER A 122 -7.62 26.58 -19.72
N GLY A 123 -7.08 26.90 -20.89
CA GLY A 123 -5.64 26.87 -21.10
C GLY A 123 -5.26 27.15 -22.55
N TRP A 124 -4.10 26.61 -22.93
CA TRP A 124 -3.53 26.79 -24.26
C TRP A 124 -3.22 25.41 -24.84
N TYR A 125 -3.46 25.23 -26.13
CA TYR A 125 -2.94 24.09 -26.87
C TYR A 125 -2.25 24.55 -28.14
N TYR A 126 -1.22 23.82 -28.55
CA TYR A 126 -0.53 24.08 -29.81
C TYR A 126 -1.33 23.44 -30.94
N ASP A 127 -1.91 24.26 -31.80
CA ASP A 127 -2.61 23.79 -32.98
C ASP A 127 -1.60 23.51 -34.11
N ASN A 128 -1.44 22.22 -34.45
CA ASN A 128 -0.52 21.77 -35.49
C ASN A 128 -0.97 22.20 -36.89
N GLU A 129 -2.26 22.49 -37.10
CA GLU A 129 -2.79 22.92 -38.41
C GLU A 129 -2.55 24.41 -38.65
N SER A 130 -2.81 25.26 -37.66
CA SER A 130 -2.58 26.71 -37.76
C SER A 130 -1.17 27.14 -37.35
N GLY A 131 -0.39 26.26 -36.69
CA GLY A 131 0.97 26.52 -36.23
C GLY A 131 1.07 27.55 -35.09
N LYS A 132 -0.01 27.72 -34.31
CA LYS A 132 -0.15 28.75 -33.26
C LYS A 132 -0.67 28.15 -31.96
N ASP A 133 -0.34 28.83 -30.86
CA ASP A 133 -0.99 28.57 -29.58
C ASP A 133 -2.42 29.14 -29.61
N VAL A 134 -3.39 28.28 -29.34
CA VAL A 134 -4.81 28.62 -29.28
C VAL A 134 -5.24 28.58 -27.81
N GLU A 135 -5.78 29.70 -27.33
CA GLU A 135 -6.44 29.77 -26.03
C GLU A 135 -7.80 29.09 -26.13
N TYR A 136 -8.13 28.26 -25.13
CA TYR A 136 -9.46 27.68 -25.00
C TYR A 136 -10.02 27.93 -23.60
N ASP A 137 -11.34 28.06 -23.54
CA ASP A 137 -12.12 28.11 -22.32
C ASP A 137 -13.36 27.26 -22.54
N SER A 138 -13.47 26.18 -21.78
CA SER A 138 -14.62 25.27 -21.84
C SER A 138 -15.91 25.98 -21.44
N GLY A 139 -15.82 27.08 -20.68
CA GLY A 139 -16.93 27.61 -19.91
C GLY A 139 -17.14 26.81 -18.61
N LYS A 140 -18.08 27.28 -17.78
CA LYS A 140 -18.39 26.64 -16.51
C LYS A 140 -19.42 25.52 -16.69
N PHE A 141 -19.14 24.38 -16.09
CA PHE A 141 -20.05 23.24 -16.01
C PHE A 141 -20.29 22.85 -14.56
N THR A 142 -21.49 22.34 -14.29
CA THR A 142 -21.85 21.76 -13.00
C THR A 142 -21.98 20.25 -13.17
N VAL A 143 -21.15 19.51 -12.45
CA VAL A 143 -21.18 18.05 -12.40
C VAL A 143 -21.89 17.63 -11.11
N TYR A 144 -22.97 16.87 -11.25
CA TYR A 144 -23.61 16.23 -10.11
C TYR A 144 -23.15 14.78 -10.06
N GLY A 145 -22.46 14.40 -9.00
CA GLY A 145 -21.98 13.04 -8.77
C GLY A 145 -22.93 12.23 -7.91
N TYR A 146 -23.08 10.94 -8.22
CA TYR A 146 -23.92 10.00 -7.48
C TYR A 146 -23.21 8.66 -7.30
N VAL A 147 -23.17 8.16 -6.07
CA VAL A 147 -22.56 6.86 -5.75
C VAL A 147 -23.65 5.81 -5.54
N ASP A 148 -23.54 4.71 -6.26
CA ASP A 148 -24.39 3.53 -6.07
C ASP A 148 -23.98 2.77 -4.80
N GLY A 149 -24.87 2.76 -3.81
CA GLY A 149 -24.66 2.09 -2.51
C GLY A 149 -24.64 0.57 -2.56
N THR A 150 -25.04 -0.05 -3.68
CA THR A 150 -24.95 -1.50 -3.84
C THR A 150 -23.51 -1.97 -4.04
N LEU A 151 -22.60 -1.05 -4.44
CA LEU A 151 -21.17 -1.28 -4.60
C LEU A 151 -20.85 -2.55 -5.40
N GLN A 152 -21.55 -2.78 -6.52
CA GLN A 152 -21.39 -3.99 -7.34
C GLN A 152 -20.02 -4.04 -8.02
N MET A 153 -19.42 -2.90 -8.35
CA MET A 153 -18.08 -2.83 -8.94
C MET A 153 -17.01 -2.81 -7.87
N LYS A 154 -15.90 -3.52 -8.12
CA LYS A 154 -14.71 -3.50 -7.27
C LYS A 154 -13.84 -2.27 -7.56
N ASP A 155 -14.38 -1.11 -7.26
CA ASP A 155 -13.71 0.18 -7.43
C ASP A 155 -13.29 0.76 -6.08
N GLN A 156 -12.91 2.04 -6.07
CA GLN A 156 -12.44 2.71 -4.86
C GLN A 156 -13.51 2.79 -3.78
N PHE A 157 -14.78 2.97 -4.13
CA PHE A 157 -15.85 2.98 -3.14
C PHE A 157 -15.97 1.61 -2.47
N TYR A 158 -15.92 0.53 -3.24
CA TYR A 158 -15.95 -0.83 -2.69
C TYR A 158 -14.78 -1.10 -1.74
N TYR A 159 -13.54 -0.79 -2.16
CA TYR A 159 -12.36 -1.05 -1.33
C TYR A 159 -12.30 -0.14 -0.10
N ASN A 160 -12.73 1.11 -0.20
CA ASN A 160 -12.82 2.01 0.95
C ASN A 160 -13.89 1.57 1.94
N GLU A 161 -15.05 1.14 1.47
CA GLU A 161 -16.11 0.62 2.33
C GLU A 161 -15.64 -0.65 3.05
N MET A 162 -14.96 -1.54 2.33
CA MET A 162 -14.33 -2.72 2.93
C MET A 162 -13.30 -2.31 3.99
N ALA A 163 -12.40 -1.37 3.68
CA ALA A 163 -11.39 -0.89 4.61
C ALA A 163 -12.02 -0.25 5.86
N ILE A 164 -13.01 0.62 5.72
CA ILE A 164 -13.76 1.22 6.84
C ILE A 164 -14.39 0.12 7.68
N ARG A 165 -15.09 -0.83 7.06
CA ARG A 165 -15.77 -1.92 7.78
C ARG A 165 -14.80 -2.73 8.64
N TYR A 166 -13.62 -3.06 8.13
CA TYR A 166 -12.62 -3.84 8.86
C TYR A 166 -11.80 -3.01 9.85
N LEU A 167 -11.21 -1.90 9.39
CA LEU A 167 -10.28 -1.08 10.17
C LEU A 167 -11.01 -0.28 11.25
N TYR A 168 -12.12 0.38 10.92
CA TYR A 168 -12.86 1.16 11.92
C TYR A 168 -13.36 0.26 13.06
N SER A 169 -13.92 -0.90 12.73
CA SER A 169 -14.42 -1.85 13.74
C SER A 169 -13.30 -2.43 14.62
N ASN A 170 -12.07 -2.55 14.09
CA ASN A 170 -10.95 -3.17 14.78
C ASN A 170 -9.85 -2.18 15.22
N ARG A 171 -10.08 -0.87 15.12
CA ARG A 171 -9.05 0.16 15.34
C ARG A 171 -8.28 0.00 16.65
N PHE A 172 -8.96 -0.35 17.74
CA PHE A 172 -8.31 -0.63 19.02
C PHE A 172 -7.62 -1.99 19.07
N ASN A 173 -8.17 -3.02 18.41
CA ASN A 173 -7.54 -4.33 18.30
C ASN A 173 -6.21 -4.23 17.52
N LEU A 174 -6.13 -3.36 16.52
CA LEU A 174 -4.91 -3.13 15.75
C LEU A 174 -3.77 -2.60 16.63
N ILE A 175 -4.07 -1.80 17.67
CA ILE A 175 -3.07 -1.30 18.64
C ILE A 175 -2.47 -2.49 19.38
N TRP A 176 -3.32 -3.32 19.97
CA TRP A 176 -2.89 -4.49 20.74
C TRP A 176 -2.18 -5.52 19.88
N LEU A 177 -2.64 -5.76 18.65
CA LEU A 177 -1.97 -6.64 17.70
C LEU A 177 -0.57 -6.12 17.34
N THR A 178 -0.41 -4.82 17.11
CA THR A 178 0.89 -4.23 16.77
C THR A 178 1.87 -4.32 17.94
N ILE A 179 1.44 -3.95 19.15
CA ILE A 179 2.29 -4.03 20.35
C ILE A 179 2.63 -5.49 20.67
N GLY A 180 1.64 -6.38 20.67
CA GLY A 180 1.81 -7.80 21.00
C GLY A 180 2.71 -8.53 20.02
N SER A 181 2.53 -8.28 18.72
CA SER A 181 3.41 -8.85 17.69
C SER A 181 4.83 -8.29 17.76
N PHE A 182 5.02 -7.00 18.04
CA PHE A 182 6.34 -6.42 18.26
C PHE A 182 7.09 -7.06 19.44
N LEU A 183 6.40 -7.25 20.57
CA LEU A 183 6.98 -7.94 21.73
C LEU A 183 7.32 -9.40 21.40
N LEU A 184 6.45 -10.10 20.67
CA LEU A 184 6.68 -11.48 20.24
C LEU A 184 7.89 -11.58 19.30
N VAL A 185 7.98 -10.70 18.29
CA VAL A 185 9.13 -10.62 17.38
C VAL A 185 10.43 -10.42 18.17
N THR A 186 10.42 -9.48 19.12
CA THR A 186 11.57 -9.20 19.99
C THR A 186 11.97 -10.44 20.80
N ALA A 187 11.01 -11.13 21.42
CA ALA A 187 11.28 -12.34 22.19
C ALA A 187 11.84 -13.49 21.32
N LEU A 188 11.29 -13.69 20.12
CA LEU A 188 11.76 -14.70 19.16
C LEU A 188 13.17 -14.39 18.68
N LEU A 189 13.49 -13.13 18.37
CA LEU A 189 14.84 -12.69 18.01
C LEU A 189 15.83 -12.94 19.15
N ILE A 190 15.49 -12.56 20.39
CA ILE A 190 16.33 -12.83 21.56
C ILE A 190 16.57 -14.34 21.71
N PHE A 191 15.54 -15.17 21.58
CA PHE A 191 15.68 -16.62 21.65
C PHE A 191 16.62 -17.16 20.56
N LEU A 192 16.46 -16.69 19.33
CA LEU A 192 17.32 -17.06 18.20
C LEU A 192 18.77 -16.66 18.46
N ILE A 193 19.02 -15.44 18.96
CA ILE A 193 20.34 -14.94 19.38
C ILE A 193 20.95 -15.83 20.48
N VAL A 194 20.18 -16.23 21.49
CA VAL A 194 20.65 -17.12 22.56
C VAL A 194 21.02 -18.50 21.99
N CYS A 195 20.24 -19.01 21.04
CA CYS A 195 20.45 -20.30 20.39
C CYS A 195 21.58 -20.29 19.34
N SER A 196 22.00 -19.12 18.85
CA SER A 196 23.07 -18.98 17.87
C SER A 196 24.38 -19.61 18.37
N GLY A 197 24.96 -20.47 17.53
CA GLY A 197 26.22 -21.18 17.79
C GLY A 197 26.12 -22.39 18.73
N ARG A 198 24.97 -22.64 19.38
CA ARG A 198 24.75 -23.83 20.22
C ARG A 198 24.31 -25.03 19.38
N ARG A 199 24.90 -26.21 19.62
CA ARG A 199 24.53 -27.48 18.99
C ARG A 199 24.05 -28.48 20.05
N SER A 200 23.04 -29.29 19.72
CA SER A 200 22.60 -30.37 20.62
C SER A 200 23.76 -31.31 20.92
N GLY A 201 24.00 -31.58 22.21
CA GLY A 201 25.05 -32.51 22.66
C GLY A 201 26.45 -31.92 22.88
N SER A 202 26.71 -30.64 22.56
CA SER A 202 27.99 -29.99 22.89
C SER A 202 27.79 -28.71 23.71
N LYS A 203 28.60 -28.51 24.76
CA LYS A 203 28.68 -27.22 25.48
C LYS A 203 29.43 -26.15 24.69
N GLU A 204 30.18 -26.55 23.67
CA GLU A 204 30.96 -25.63 22.83
C GLU A 204 30.09 -24.88 21.82
N ILE A 205 30.43 -23.60 21.65
CA ILE A 205 29.89 -22.73 20.60
C ILE A 205 30.71 -23.02 19.34
N LYS A 206 30.10 -23.67 18.34
CA LYS A 206 30.78 -24.00 17.08
C LYS A 206 30.32 -23.08 15.97
N THR A 207 31.28 -22.60 15.18
CA THR A 207 31.03 -21.84 13.96
C THR A 207 30.30 -22.72 12.93
N ARG A 208 29.30 -22.16 12.27
CA ARG A 208 28.59 -22.81 11.16
C ARG A 208 29.41 -22.70 9.88
N TRP A 209 29.10 -23.52 8.87
CA TRP A 209 29.73 -23.41 7.55
C TRP A 209 29.55 -22.02 6.93
N PHE A 210 28.39 -21.38 7.19
CA PHE A 210 28.08 -20.01 6.77
C PHE A 210 28.97 -18.94 7.46
N ASP A 211 29.53 -19.24 8.64
CA ASP A 211 30.45 -18.32 9.34
C ASP A 211 31.86 -18.29 8.72
N ARG A 212 32.12 -19.12 7.69
CA ARG A 212 33.37 -19.11 6.92
C ARG A 212 33.41 -18.00 5.86
N ILE A 213 32.26 -17.40 5.50
CA ILE A 213 32.21 -16.30 4.55
C ILE A 213 32.82 -15.04 5.20
N PRO A 214 33.70 -14.28 4.54
CA PRO A 214 34.21 -13.01 5.07
C PRO A 214 33.08 -12.11 5.56
N TYR A 215 33.24 -11.51 6.75
CA TYR A 215 32.16 -10.73 7.38
C TYR A 215 31.70 -9.58 6.49
N ASP A 216 32.64 -8.93 5.81
CA ASP A 216 32.40 -7.80 4.91
C ASP A 216 31.49 -8.17 3.74
N LEU A 217 31.59 -9.40 3.22
CA LEU A 217 30.72 -9.87 2.14
C LEU A 217 29.30 -10.12 2.62
N VAL A 218 29.14 -10.65 3.84
CA VAL A 218 27.80 -10.85 4.43
C VAL A 218 27.15 -9.50 4.75
N PHE A 219 27.93 -8.53 5.25
CA PHE A 219 27.46 -7.18 5.52
C PHE A 219 27.10 -6.42 4.23
N ALA A 220 27.96 -6.46 3.21
CA ALA A 220 27.69 -5.86 1.91
C ALA A 220 26.46 -6.49 1.25
N ALA A 221 26.31 -7.82 1.29
CA ALA A 221 25.13 -8.51 0.78
C ALA A 221 23.85 -8.09 1.53
N ALA A 222 23.91 -7.93 2.85
CA ALA A 222 22.78 -7.45 3.64
C ALA A 222 22.37 -6.02 3.26
N ILE A 223 23.34 -5.12 3.04
CA ILE A 223 23.07 -3.75 2.57
C ILE A 223 22.46 -3.76 1.16
N LEU A 224 23.06 -4.48 0.23
CA LEU A 224 22.57 -4.54 -1.16
C LEU A 224 21.16 -5.10 -1.25
N VAL A 225 20.86 -6.14 -0.46
CA VAL A 225 19.50 -6.68 -0.37
C VAL A 225 18.56 -5.67 0.27
N GLY A 226 18.97 -4.98 1.34
CA GLY A 226 18.16 -3.92 1.95
C GLY A 226 17.80 -2.80 0.98
N ILE A 227 18.77 -2.33 0.18
CA ILE A 227 18.56 -1.31 -0.85
C ILE A 227 17.65 -1.86 -1.96
N GLY A 228 17.90 -3.08 -2.44
CA GLY A 228 17.05 -3.73 -3.44
C GLY A 228 15.60 -3.86 -3.00
N LEU A 229 15.37 -4.20 -1.73
CA LEU A 229 14.03 -4.27 -1.14
C LEU A 229 13.37 -2.90 -1.05
N ALA A 230 14.12 -1.85 -0.69
CA ALA A 230 13.59 -0.49 -0.66
C ALA A 230 13.18 0.00 -2.05
N ILE A 231 13.97 -0.29 -3.08
CA ILE A 231 13.67 0.06 -4.48
C ILE A 231 12.44 -0.71 -4.98
N ILE A 232 12.37 -2.02 -4.74
CA ILE A 232 11.22 -2.86 -5.13
C ILE A 232 9.95 -2.42 -4.39
N ALA A 233 10.06 -1.95 -3.15
CA ALA A 233 8.93 -1.45 -2.38
C ALA A 233 8.50 -0.03 -2.77
N TYR A 234 9.35 0.76 -3.42
CA TYR A 234 9.11 2.17 -3.74
C TYR A 234 7.96 2.36 -4.74
N GLU A 235 8.03 1.69 -5.90
CA GLU A 235 7.01 1.79 -6.95
C GLU A 235 5.60 1.41 -6.43
N PRO A 236 5.41 0.24 -5.80
CA PRO A 236 4.09 -0.17 -5.27
C PRO A 236 3.54 0.76 -4.19
N LEU A 237 4.40 1.33 -3.34
CA LEU A 237 4.00 2.31 -2.33
C LEU A 237 3.56 3.64 -2.96
N ASN A 238 4.23 4.06 -4.05
CA ASN A 238 3.81 5.20 -4.85
C ASN A 238 2.52 4.91 -5.63
N TYR A 239 2.34 3.71 -6.13
CA TYR A 239 1.10 3.33 -6.82
C TYR A 239 -0.10 3.26 -5.85
N LEU A 240 0.10 2.78 -4.62
CA LEU A 240 -0.92 2.86 -3.56
C LEU A 240 -1.28 4.31 -3.18
N SER A 241 -0.38 5.28 -3.39
CA SER A 241 -0.63 6.69 -3.12
C SER A 241 -1.15 7.48 -4.33
N TYR A 242 -0.83 7.07 -5.57
CA TYR A 242 -1.14 7.81 -6.80
C TYR A 242 -2.16 7.14 -7.76
N SER A 243 -2.41 5.83 -7.70
CA SER A 243 -3.27 5.15 -8.68
C SER A 243 -4.72 5.02 -8.23
N TYR A 244 -5.49 6.05 -8.57
CA TYR A 244 -6.93 6.11 -8.42
C TYR A 244 -7.68 6.01 -9.78
N SER A 245 -7.15 5.37 -10.83
CA SER A 245 -7.91 5.28 -12.10
C SER A 245 -7.65 4.08 -13.00
N HIS A 246 -6.75 3.16 -12.65
CA HIS A 246 -6.34 2.10 -13.58
C HIS A 246 -6.52 0.70 -12.99
N ASN A 247 -7.49 -0.03 -13.52
CA ASN A 247 -7.76 -1.45 -13.27
C ASN A 247 -6.62 -2.30 -13.88
N TYR A 248 -5.48 -2.43 -13.20
CA TYR A 248 -4.38 -3.29 -13.64
C TYR A 248 -3.80 -4.15 -12.50
N TYR A 249 -3.17 -5.25 -12.91
CA TYR A 249 -2.75 -6.44 -12.18
C TYR A 249 -1.95 -6.23 -10.88
N VAL A 250 -2.59 -5.75 -9.82
CA VAL A 250 -2.03 -5.66 -8.45
C VAL A 250 -1.52 -7.02 -7.93
N SER A 251 -1.94 -8.15 -8.51
CA SER A 251 -1.63 -9.49 -7.99
C SER A 251 -0.17 -9.93 -8.13
N TYR A 252 0.55 -9.62 -9.22
CA TYR A 252 1.91 -10.15 -9.43
C TYR A 252 2.96 -9.35 -8.65
N GLU A 253 2.80 -8.02 -8.60
CA GLU A 253 3.71 -7.12 -7.87
C GLU A 253 3.65 -7.40 -6.37
N LEU A 254 2.44 -7.61 -5.82
CA LEU A 254 2.27 -8.00 -4.41
C LEU A 254 2.97 -9.32 -4.08
N ILE A 255 2.97 -10.30 -4.99
CA ILE A 255 3.69 -11.55 -4.78
C ILE A 255 5.21 -11.31 -4.75
N VAL A 256 5.73 -10.51 -5.69
CA VAL A 256 7.17 -10.18 -5.76
C VAL A 256 7.61 -9.43 -4.50
N ILE A 257 6.85 -8.42 -4.05
CA ILE A 257 7.15 -7.65 -2.83
C ILE A 257 7.10 -8.56 -1.61
N SER A 258 6.07 -9.41 -1.50
CA SER A 258 5.90 -10.33 -0.37
C SER A 258 7.06 -11.33 -0.29
N LEU A 259 7.47 -11.89 -1.43
CA LEU A 259 8.60 -12.80 -1.51
C LEU A 259 9.91 -12.08 -1.14
N ALA A 260 10.12 -10.89 -1.68
CA ALA A 260 11.30 -10.10 -1.41
C ALA A 260 11.38 -9.76 0.09
N PHE A 261 10.27 -9.36 0.71
CA PHE A 261 10.18 -9.09 2.15
C PHE A 261 10.56 -10.32 3.00
N VAL A 262 10.03 -11.50 2.67
CA VAL A 262 10.38 -12.76 3.37
C VAL A 262 11.86 -13.10 3.22
N VAL A 263 12.41 -12.98 2.01
CA VAL A 263 13.83 -13.22 1.73
C VAL A 263 14.71 -12.25 2.52
N GLY A 264 14.36 -10.96 2.53
CA GLY A 264 15.03 -9.93 3.32
C GLY A 264 15.05 -10.24 4.81
N LEU A 265 13.91 -10.65 5.36
CA LEU A 265 13.78 -11.00 6.77
C LEU A 265 14.63 -12.22 7.15
N LEU A 266 14.65 -13.25 6.30
CA LEU A 266 15.50 -14.43 6.49
C LEU A 266 16.99 -14.06 6.44
N LEU A 267 17.41 -13.23 5.49
CA LEU A 267 18.79 -12.78 5.35
C LEU A 267 19.23 -11.92 6.52
N MET A 268 18.39 -10.99 6.96
CA MET A 268 18.67 -10.14 8.12
C MET A 268 18.76 -10.98 9.41
N THR A 269 17.88 -11.97 9.57
CA THR A 269 17.95 -12.91 10.69
C THR A 269 19.23 -13.75 10.64
N ALA A 270 19.62 -14.23 9.46
CA ALA A 270 20.87 -14.98 9.26
C ALA A 270 22.10 -14.11 9.59
N PHE A 271 22.13 -12.86 9.12
CA PHE A 271 23.16 -11.89 9.42
C PHE A 271 23.28 -11.67 10.94
N LEU A 272 22.18 -11.38 11.63
CA LEU A 272 22.16 -11.20 13.09
C LEU A 272 22.69 -12.44 13.83
N MET A 273 22.27 -13.64 13.40
CA MET A 273 22.77 -14.89 14.00
C MET A 273 24.29 -15.04 13.81
N THR A 274 24.80 -14.80 12.61
CA THR A 274 26.24 -14.91 12.30
C THR A 274 27.06 -13.88 13.08
N THR A 275 26.59 -12.64 13.18
CA THR A 275 27.22 -11.60 14.00
C THR A 275 27.32 -12.04 15.46
N VAL A 276 26.23 -12.57 16.02
CA VAL A 276 26.21 -13.06 17.41
C VAL A 276 27.15 -14.25 17.62
N VAL A 277 27.22 -15.21 16.70
CA VAL A 277 28.18 -16.33 16.82
C VAL A 277 29.59 -15.79 16.87
N ARG A 278 29.95 -14.87 15.96
CA ARG A 278 31.30 -14.30 15.87
C ARG A 278 31.68 -13.45 17.09
N ILE A 279 30.73 -12.72 17.68
CA ILE A 279 30.92 -12.04 18.97
C ILE A 279 31.22 -13.07 20.06
N LYS A 280 30.39 -14.12 20.17
CA LYS A 280 30.55 -15.19 21.18
C LYS A 280 31.87 -15.96 21.02
N THR A 281 32.36 -16.13 19.80
CA THR A 281 33.63 -16.81 19.50
C THR A 281 34.84 -15.87 19.44
N ARG A 282 34.67 -14.56 19.70
CA ARG A 282 35.71 -13.52 19.59
C ARG A 282 36.46 -13.55 18.25
N SER A 283 35.76 -13.88 17.18
CA SER A 283 36.32 -14.03 15.83
C SER A 283 35.80 -12.96 14.86
N LEU A 284 35.17 -11.91 15.37
CA LEU A 284 34.50 -10.89 14.56
C LEU A 284 35.44 -10.20 13.57
N LEU A 285 36.64 -9.82 14.04
CA LEU A 285 37.68 -9.17 13.23
C LEU A 285 38.69 -10.16 12.61
N LYS A 286 38.60 -11.46 12.92
CA LYS A 286 39.55 -12.46 12.39
C LYS A 286 39.21 -12.93 10.98
N ASN A 287 38.05 -12.54 10.46
CA ASN A 287 37.48 -12.96 9.18
C ASN A 287 36.99 -11.75 8.34
N THR A 288 37.61 -10.58 8.53
CA THR A 288 37.47 -9.42 7.64
C THR A 288 38.47 -9.54 6.48
N LEU A 289 38.11 -9.03 5.30
CA LEU A 289 38.95 -9.07 4.08
C LEU A 289 40.27 -8.30 4.28
N ILE A 290 40.27 -7.35 5.20
CA ILE A 290 41.44 -6.61 5.65
C ILE A 290 41.80 -7.17 7.03
N TYR A 291 42.81 -8.03 7.09
CA TYR A 291 43.47 -8.43 8.33
C TYR A 291 44.97 -8.30 8.14
#